data_AF-A0A6A6MEJ7-F1
#
_entry.id   AF-A0A6A6MEJ7-F1
#
_cell.length_a   1.000
_cell.length_b   1.000
_cell.length_c   1.000
_cell.angle_alpha   90.00
_cell.angle_beta   90.00
_cell.angle_gamma   90.00
#
_symmetry.space_group_name_H-M   'P 1'
#
loop_
_entity.id
_entity.type
_entity.pdbx_description
1 polymer ?
#
loop_
_entity_poly.entity_id
_entity_poly.type
_entity_poly.pdbx_seq_one_letter_code
_entity_poly.pdbx_strand_id
1 'polypeptide(L)'
;MAIVYAVVARGTVVLAEFSAVTGNTGSVARRILEKLPSEADSRLCFSQDRYIFHILRSDGLTFLCMANDTFGRAQFGALLVLSIVDRFTKELLCSFSGRIPFSYLEDIHMRFMKNYGRVAHYAPAYAMNDEFSRVLHQQMEFFSSNPSVDTLNRGPVDVRDCSIAVHNNCCCLWRHHSTFMQVLIGCFTGVEYAERVTRPRGGMNEWLHWLPVSLHKKLDYVMRHIYNYWRLVIAARGKKLSALPSENGGSVGLSTVLEADVKQIVNMALETFEKDGPLLVIASGRDTISVASSIKRLASDNVFVVQIQHPRSHLNRFDLVITPRHDYYPLTPQAQEQVPWFLRKWITPREPPDGHVVLTVGALHQIDFAALRVAASTWHDEFAPLPKPLLVVNIGGPTRCCRYGTDLAKQLTANLLSVLASCGSVRISFSNRTSEKVSNIVFKELGNNPKVYIWDGKEPNPHMGHLAWADAFVITADSVSMISEACSTGKPVYVMGSERCTWKLSDFHKSLKERGVVRPFTGSEDISESWSYPPLNDTAEAAHRVHAALAERGLRLRP
;
A
#
# COMPACT_ATOMS: atom_id res chain seq x y z
N MET A 1 -12.94 -15.70 26.47
CA MET A 1 -13.63 -14.57 25.80
C MET A 1 -12.66 -13.89 24.89
N ALA A 2 -13.14 -13.42 23.75
CA ALA A 2 -12.29 -13.04 22.64
C ALA A 2 -12.39 -11.54 22.34
N ILE A 3 -13.59 -10.99 22.47
CA ILE A 3 -13.81 -9.60 22.84
C ILE A 3 -13.75 -9.51 24.36
N VAL A 4 -12.92 -8.60 24.87
CA VAL A 4 -12.54 -8.52 26.30
C VAL A 4 -12.87 -7.18 26.94
N TYR A 5 -13.17 -6.16 26.14
CA TYR A 5 -13.65 -4.86 26.60
C TYR A 5 -14.56 -4.22 25.55
N ALA A 6 -15.56 -3.46 25.94
CA ALA A 6 -16.29 -2.56 25.04
C ALA A 6 -16.85 -1.35 25.78
N VAL A 7 -17.04 -0.27 25.02
CA VAL A 7 -17.55 1.01 25.51
C VAL A 7 -18.42 1.68 24.46
N VAL A 8 -19.47 2.35 24.93
CA VAL A 8 -20.29 3.30 24.17
C VAL A 8 -20.04 4.68 24.76
N ALA A 9 -19.66 5.63 23.92
CA ALA A 9 -19.28 6.98 24.33
C ALA A 9 -19.83 8.06 23.40
N ARG A 10 -20.01 9.26 23.95
CA ARG A 10 -20.29 10.50 23.20
C ARG A 10 -19.10 11.43 23.36
N GLY A 11 -18.30 11.59 22.31
CA GLY A 11 -16.98 12.24 22.42
C GLY A 11 -16.12 11.49 23.43
N THR A 12 -15.68 12.17 24.48
CA THR A 12 -14.92 11.58 25.60
C THR A 12 -15.80 11.10 26.76
N VAL A 13 -17.12 11.35 26.71
CA VAL A 13 -18.05 10.98 27.78
C VAL A 13 -18.49 9.53 27.58
N VAL A 14 -18.07 8.64 28.48
CA VAL A 14 -18.49 7.23 28.50
C VAL A 14 -19.94 7.14 28.97
N LEU A 15 -20.81 6.49 28.19
CA LEU A 15 -22.23 6.27 28.52
C LEU A 15 -22.47 4.89 29.14
N ALA A 16 -21.76 3.87 28.66
CA ALA A 16 -21.74 2.52 29.20
C ALA A 16 -20.43 1.82 28.81
N GLU A 17 -19.84 1.03 29.70
CA GLU A 17 -18.68 0.19 29.40
C GLU A 17 -18.76 -1.15 30.12
N PHE A 18 -18.04 -2.14 29.60
CA PHE A 18 -17.86 -3.42 30.25
C PHE A 18 -16.45 -3.95 29.97
N SER A 19 -15.80 -4.49 31.01
CA SER A 19 -14.48 -5.13 30.91
C SER A 19 -14.55 -6.54 31.46
N ALA A 20 -14.23 -7.53 30.62
CA ALA A 20 -14.08 -8.93 31.04
C ALA A 20 -12.70 -9.21 31.65
N VAL A 21 -11.77 -8.26 31.55
CA VAL A 21 -10.39 -8.37 32.04
C VAL A 21 -10.06 -7.28 33.04
N THR A 22 -9.24 -7.60 34.03
CA THR A 22 -8.67 -6.64 34.96
C THR A 22 -7.45 -5.97 34.33
N GLY A 23 -7.43 -4.63 34.24
CA GLY A 23 -6.30 -3.92 33.63
C GLY A 23 -6.59 -2.44 33.37
N ASN A 24 -5.69 -1.79 32.63
CA ASN A 24 -5.76 -0.38 32.24
C ASN A 24 -6.59 -0.12 30.96
N THR A 25 -7.44 -1.07 30.56
CA THR A 25 -8.19 -1.06 29.29
C THR A 25 -9.07 0.17 29.14
N GLY A 26 -9.83 0.53 30.18
CA GLY A 26 -10.65 1.74 30.17
C GLY A 26 -9.83 3.02 30.02
N SER A 27 -8.62 3.08 30.58
CA SER A 27 -7.74 4.25 30.42
C SER A 27 -7.20 4.37 29.00
N VAL A 28 -6.89 3.23 28.36
CA VAL A 28 -6.50 3.20 26.94
C VAL A 28 -7.66 3.62 26.05
N ALA A 29 -8.87 3.09 26.29
CA ALA A 29 -10.06 3.44 25.54
C ALA A 29 -10.35 4.95 25.61
N ARG A 30 -10.24 5.58 26.78
CA ARG A 30 -10.40 7.04 26.93
C ARG A 30 -9.38 7.85 26.14
N ARG A 31 -8.10 7.43 26.15
CA ARG A 31 -7.05 8.06 25.32
C ARG A 31 -7.34 7.93 23.83
N ILE A 32 -7.93 6.82 23.40
CA ILE A 32 -8.37 6.64 22.01
C ILE A 32 -9.49 7.63 21.74
N LEU A 33 -10.53 7.69 22.58
CA LEU A 33 -11.67 8.62 22.43
C LEU A 33 -11.24 10.09 22.34
N GLU A 34 -10.25 10.52 23.13
CA GLU A 34 -9.67 11.87 23.09
C GLU A 34 -9.03 12.22 21.74
N LYS A 35 -8.50 11.21 21.04
CA LYS A 35 -7.79 11.36 19.76
C LYS A 35 -8.68 11.16 18.54
N LEU A 36 -9.96 10.79 18.73
CA LEU A 36 -10.87 10.55 17.61
C LEU A 36 -11.36 11.88 17.00
N PRO A 37 -11.29 12.07 15.67
CA PRO A 37 -11.71 13.29 15.00
C PRO A 37 -13.22 13.51 15.13
N SER A 38 -13.69 14.75 15.34
CA SER A 38 -15.01 15.02 15.93
C SER A 38 -16.25 14.73 15.05
N GLU A 39 -16.14 14.56 13.73
CA GLU A 39 -17.29 14.87 12.84
C GLU A 39 -17.71 13.83 11.79
N ALA A 40 -17.11 12.62 11.68
CA ALA A 40 -17.51 11.67 10.64
C ALA A 40 -17.85 10.26 11.16
N ASP A 41 -19.00 9.75 10.70
CA ASP A 41 -19.31 8.32 10.74
C ASP A 41 -18.15 7.54 10.11
N SER A 42 -17.68 6.53 10.83
CA SER A 42 -16.44 5.86 10.48
C SER A 42 -16.29 4.52 11.17
N ARG A 43 -15.59 3.60 10.49
CA ARG A 43 -15.13 2.35 11.05
C ARG A 43 -13.61 2.46 11.17
N LEU A 44 -13.06 2.27 12.36
CA LEU A 44 -11.63 2.41 12.63
C LEU A 44 -11.10 1.19 13.37
N CYS A 45 -9.82 0.87 13.17
CA CYS A 45 -9.11 -0.12 13.96
C CYS A 45 -7.78 0.46 14.46
N PHE A 46 -7.45 0.19 15.72
CA PHE A 46 -6.18 0.55 16.35
C PHE A 46 -5.55 -0.72 16.93
N SER A 47 -4.28 -1.00 16.64
CA SER A 47 -3.54 -2.09 17.26
C SER A 47 -2.64 -1.54 18.37
N GLN A 48 -2.69 -2.12 19.56
CA GLN A 48 -1.77 -1.81 20.66
C GLN A 48 -1.42 -3.09 21.43
N ASP A 49 -0.13 -3.41 21.48
CA ASP A 49 0.40 -4.66 22.05
C ASP A 49 -0.28 -5.92 21.46
N ARG A 50 -0.90 -6.76 22.30
CA ARG A 50 -1.61 -7.99 21.90
C ARG A 50 -3.11 -7.80 21.69
N TYR A 51 -3.56 -6.57 21.51
CA TYR A 51 -4.98 -6.25 21.40
C TYR A 51 -5.27 -5.35 20.19
N ILE A 52 -6.43 -5.59 19.58
CA ILE A 52 -6.97 -4.75 18.51
C ILE A 52 -8.24 -4.08 19.05
N PHE A 53 -8.29 -2.77 18.90
CA PHE A 53 -9.42 -1.92 19.22
C PHE A 53 -10.18 -1.63 17.94
N HIS A 54 -11.42 -2.09 17.85
CA HIS A 54 -12.33 -1.83 16.75
C HIS A 54 -13.29 -0.72 17.19
N ILE A 55 -13.58 0.22 16.29
CA ILE A 55 -14.36 1.41 16.59
C ILE A 55 -15.35 1.65 15.46
N LEU A 56 -16.63 1.71 15.80
CA LEU A 56 -17.72 2.12 14.94
C LEU A 56 -18.24 3.45 15.47
N ARG A 57 -18.20 4.48 14.64
CA ARG A 57 -18.81 5.77 14.93
C ARG A 57 -20.02 5.96 14.04
N SER A 58 -21.16 6.26 14.66
CA SER A 58 -22.42 6.51 13.97
C SER A 58 -23.28 7.41 14.85
N ASP A 59 -24.04 8.34 14.24
CA ASP A 59 -24.97 9.23 14.93
C ASP A 59 -24.31 10.03 16.08
N GLY A 60 -23.07 10.49 15.90
CA GLY A 60 -22.34 11.24 16.94
C GLY A 60 -21.96 10.43 18.18
N LEU A 61 -22.16 9.12 18.16
CA LEU A 61 -21.76 8.16 19.19
C LEU A 61 -20.60 7.29 18.69
N THR A 62 -19.79 6.84 19.64
CA THR A 62 -18.64 5.96 19.40
C THR A 62 -18.86 4.64 20.13
N PHE A 63 -18.87 3.55 19.37
CA PHE A 63 -18.89 2.18 19.84
C PHE A 63 -17.50 1.59 19.67
N LEU A 64 -16.84 1.20 20.75
CA LEU A 64 -15.48 0.65 20.71
C LEU A 64 -15.46 -0.71 21.39
N CYS A 65 -14.74 -1.67 20.82
CA CYS A 65 -14.45 -2.94 21.48
C CYS A 65 -12.99 -3.32 21.33
N MET A 66 -12.44 -3.95 22.37
CA MET A 66 -11.11 -4.51 22.40
C MET A 66 -11.22 -6.02 22.24
N ALA A 67 -10.53 -6.58 21.26
CA ALA A 67 -10.40 -8.01 21.06
C ALA A 67 -8.93 -8.43 21.21
N ASN A 68 -8.71 -9.66 21.67
CA ASN A 68 -7.37 -10.25 21.64
C ASN A 68 -6.93 -10.40 20.18
N ASP A 69 -5.63 -10.20 19.91
CA ASP A 69 -4.97 -10.48 18.61
C ASP A 69 -5.16 -11.92 18.08
N THR A 70 -5.67 -12.81 18.93
CA THR A 70 -5.96 -14.22 18.65
C THR A 70 -7.41 -14.51 18.28
N PHE A 71 -8.29 -13.52 18.26
CA PHE A 71 -9.67 -13.63 17.77
C PHE A 71 -9.76 -12.94 16.41
N GLY A 72 -10.15 -13.65 15.35
CA GLY A 72 -9.65 -13.32 14.00
C GLY A 72 -8.80 -14.40 13.35
N ARG A 73 -8.68 -15.59 13.98
CA ARG A 73 -7.45 -16.40 13.87
C ARG A 73 -7.41 -17.28 12.65
N ALA A 74 -7.05 -16.70 11.51
CA ALA A 74 -6.66 -17.39 10.31
C ALA A 74 -6.00 -18.76 10.49
N GLN A 75 -6.38 -19.72 9.65
CA GLN A 75 -5.70 -21.01 9.51
C GLN A 75 -4.36 -20.84 8.75
N PHE A 76 -3.57 -19.81 9.06
CA PHE A 76 -2.27 -19.51 8.46
C PHE A 76 -1.22 -19.20 9.53
N GLY A 77 -0.05 -19.83 9.41
CA GLY A 77 0.99 -19.79 10.44
C GLY A 77 1.90 -18.58 10.43
N ALA A 78 2.02 -17.93 9.28
CA ALA A 78 2.80 -16.71 9.10
C ALA A 78 2.47 -16.03 7.74
N LEU A 79 2.85 -14.76 7.63
CA LEU A 79 2.78 -13.96 6.40
C LEU A 79 4.17 -13.44 6.05
N LEU A 80 4.74 -13.90 4.93
CA LEU A 80 6.05 -13.50 4.44
C LEU A 80 5.89 -12.51 3.28
N VAL A 81 6.42 -11.29 3.42
CA VAL A 81 6.38 -10.31 2.34
C VAL A 81 7.79 -10.03 1.84
N LEU A 82 8.05 -10.30 0.55
CA LEU A 82 9.37 -10.22 -0.05
C LEU A 82 9.67 -8.83 -0.70
N SER A 83 8.71 -7.88 -0.70
CA SER A 83 8.90 -6.48 -1.15
C SER A 83 7.66 -5.56 -0.99
N ILE A 84 7.88 -4.22 -0.99
CA ILE A 84 7.01 -3.19 -0.38
C ILE A 84 5.63 -3.15 -1.00
N VAL A 85 4.66 -3.69 -0.26
CA VAL A 85 3.23 -3.47 -0.46
C VAL A 85 2.53 -3.27 0.91
N ASP A 86 3.13 -2.44 1.76
CA ASP A 86 2.76 -2.26 3.18
C ASP A 86 1.25 -2.05 3.41
N ARG A 87 0.56 -1.26 2.57
CA ARG A 87 -0.91 -1.13 2.69
C ARG A 87 -1.70 -2.26 2.06
N PHE A 88 -1.30 -2.84 0.92
CA PHE A 88 -2.00 -4.02 0.38
C PHE A 88 -2.00 -5.17 1.39
N THR A 89 -0.86 -5.41 2.06
CA THR A 89 -0.76 -6.38 3.15
C THR A 89 -1.66 -6.00 4.32
N LYS A 90 -1.72 -4.72 4.72
CA LYS A 90 -2.59 -4.23 5.80
C LYS A 90 -4.09 -4.28 5.45
N GLU A 91 -4.46 -4.00 4.22
CA GLU A 91 -5.84 -4.02 3.71
C GLU A 91 -6.35 -5.46 3.58
N LEU A 92 -5.46 -6.34 3.12
CA LEU A 92 -5.63 -7.78 3.18
C LEU A 92 -5.86 -8.22 4.64
N LEU A 93 -5.01 -7.82 5.60
CA LEU A 93 -5.15 -8.14 7.04
C LEU A 93 -6.41 -7.54 7.71
N CYS A 94 -6.78 -6.29 7.40
CA CYS A 94 -7.94 -5.58 7.97
C CYS A 94 -9.26 -6.25 7.57
N SER A 95 -9.33 -6.68 6.31
CA SER A 95 -10.47 -7.44 5.79
C SER A 95 -10.64 -8.81 6.46
N PHE A 96 -9.61 -9.32 7.15
CA PHE A 96 -9.59 -10.62 7.83
C PHE A 96 -9.99 -10.56 9.31
N SER A 97 -9.45 -9.64 10.13
CA SER A 97 -9.68 -9.63 11.60
C SER A 97 -10.85 -8.76 12.08
N GLY A 98 -11.47 -7.97 11.19
CA GLY A 98 -12.48 -6.98 11.58
C GLY A 98 -13.92 -7.50 11.67
N ARG A 99 -14.26 -8.63 11.04
CA ARG A 99 -15.68 -8.97 10.78
C ARG A 99 -16.50 -9.25 12.03
N ILE A 100 -16.03 -10.10 12.93
CA ILE A 100 -16.76 -10.42 14.16
C ILE A 100 -16.81 -9.21 15.10
N PRO A 101 -15.70 -8.51 15.38
CA PRO A 101 -15.74 -7.30 16.20
C PRO A 101 -16.65 -6.21 15.63
N PHE A 102 -16.65 -5.97 14.31
CA PHE A 102 -17.57 -4.99 13.71
C PHE A 102 -19.03 -5.46 13.71
N SER A 103 -19.30 -6.75 13.50
CA SER A 103 -20.66 -7.29 13.63
C SER A 103 -21.18 -7.16 15.07
N TYR A 104 -20.31 -7.37 16.06
CA TYR A 104 -20.61 -7.09 17.47
C TYR A 104 -20.92 -5.60 17.67
N LEU A 105 -20.08 -4.70 17.15
CA LEU A 105 -20.30 -3.26 17.28
C LEU A 105 -21.58 -2.79 16.59
N GLU A 106 -21.95 -3.36 15.44
CA GLU A 106 -23.20 -3.08 14.74
C GLU A 106 -24.42 -3.56 15.54
N ASP A 107 -24.38 -4.78 16.12
CA ASP A 107 -25.46 -5.28 16.99
C ASP A 107 -25.61 -4.41 18.25
N ILE A 108 -24.49 -4.03 18.88
CA ILE A 108 -24.49 -3.10 20.01
C ILE A 108 -25.05 -1.73 19.60
N HIS A 109 -24.64 -1.19 18.46
CA HIS A 109 -25.15 0.06 17.93
C HIS A 109 -26.67 0.01 17.74
N MET A 110 -27.19 -1.00 17.05
CA MET A 110 -28.63 -1.17 16.83
C MET A 110 -29.40 -1.27 18.15
N ARG A 111 -28.92 -2.06 19.12
CA ARG A 111 -29.57 -2.21 20.44
C ARG A 111 -29.53 -0.93 21.25
N PHE A 112 -28.40 -0.24 21.24
CA PHE A 112 -28.22 1.02 21.96
C PHE A 112 -29.14 2.10 21.40
N MET A 113 -29.18 2.26 20.07
CA MET A 113 -30.02 3.27 19.43
C MET A 113 -31.51 2.99 19.60
N LYS A 114 -31.92 1.72 19.56
CA LYS A 114 -33.31 1.32 19.80
C LYS A 114 -33.83 1.76 21.17
N ASN A 115 -33.01 1.65 22.20
CA ASN A 115 -33.42 1.92 23.58
C ASN A 115 -33.06 3.35 24.05
N TYR A 116 -31.95 3.90 23.58
CA TYR A 116 -31.34 5.11 24.13
C TYR A 116 -31.03 6.21 23.10
N GLY A 117 -31.28 5.99 21.80
CA GLY A 117 -30.86 6.95 20.75
C GLY A 117 -31.36 8.38 20.98
N ARG A 118 -32.56 8.56 21.54
CA ARG A 118 -33.11 9.89 21.86
C ARG A 118 -32.45 10.58 23.04
N VAL A 119 -31.91 9.83 24.00
CA VAL A 119 -31.35 10.36 25.26
C VAL A 119 -29.82 10.40 25.27
N ALA A 120 -29.17 9.60 24.43
CA ALA A 120 -27.73 9.44 24.39
C ALA A 120 -26.97 10.76 24.15
N HIS A 121 -27.54 11.68 23.37
CA HIS A 121 -26.90 12.94 23.03
C HIS A 121 -26.74 13.92 24.20
N TYR A 122 -27.54 13.80 25.27
CA TYR A 122 -27.50 14.69 26.45
C TYR A 122 -27.30 13.95 27.78
N ALA A 123 -27.21 12.63 27.74
CA ALA A 123 -27.01 11.83 28.94
C ALA A 123 -25.68 12.16 29.66
N PRO A 124 -25.65 12.11 31.01
CA PRO A 124 -24.42 12.23 31.78
C PRO A 124 -23.56 10.96 31.65
N ALA A 125 -22.31 11.05 32.12
CA ALA A 125 -21.39 9.91 32.12
C ALA A 125 -21.99 8.72 32.88
N TYR A 126 -21.84 7.51 32.33
CA TYR A 126 -22.31 6.24 32.88
C TYR A 126 -23.83 6.11 33.08
N ALA A 127 -24.63 7.02 32.51
CA ALA A 127 -26.08 7.03 32.72
C ALA A 127 -26.80 5.75 32.25
N MET A 128 -26.23 5.00 31.31
CA MET A 128 -26.79 3.77 30.77
C MET A 128 -26.05 2.52 31.26
N ASN A 129 -25.08 2.68 32.17
CA ASN A 129 -24.15 1.60 32.48
C ASN A 129 -24.82 0.44 33.23
N ASP A 130 -25.71 0.71 34.18
CA ASP A 130 -26.32 -0.32 35.03
C ASP A 130 -27.11 -1.38 34.23
N GLU A 131 -27.79 -0.93 33.18
CA GLU A 131 -28.56 -1.80 32.30
C GLU A 131 -27.76 -2.27 31.08
N PHE A 132 -27.06 -1.36 30.39
CA PHE A 132 -26.44 -1.67 29.11
C PHE A 132 -25.10 -2.40 29.23
N SER A 133 -24.38 -2.31 30.36
CA SER A 133 -23.18 -3.11 30.60
C SER A 133 -23.47 -4.62 30.57
N ARG A 134 -24.66 -5.03 31.02
CA ARG A 134 -25.12 -6.42 30.93
C ARG A 134 -25.34 -6.87 29.49
N VAL A 135 -25.87 -5.98 28.65
CA VAL A 135 -26.06 -6.23 27.21
C VAL A 135 -24.70 -6.36 26.52
N LEU A 136 -23.75 -5.46 26.82
CA LEU A 136 -22.37 -5.54 26.33
C LEU A 136 -21.75 -6.90 26.68
N HIS A 137 -21.85 -7.32 27.95
CA HIS A 137 -21.33 -8.63 28.39
C HIS A 137 -21.97 -9.81 27.65
N GLN A 138 -23.31 -9.87 27.60
CA GLN A 138 -24.03 -10.98 26.96
C GLN A 138 -23.69 -11.10 25.47
N GLN A 139 -23.58 -9.97 24.77
CA GLN A 139 -23.20 -9.98 23.36
C GLN A 139 -21.72 -10.32 23.19
N MET A 140 -20.82 -9.88 24.08
CA MET A 140 -19.42 -10.32 24.03
C MET A 140 -19.31 -11.84 24.13
N GLU A 141 -20.05 -12.49 25.03
CA GLU A 141 -20.05 -13.95 25.16
C GLU A 141 -20.62 -14.63 23.91
N PHE A 142 -21.74 -14.12 23.38
CA PHE A 142 -22.38 -14.64 22.17
C PHE A 142 -21.45 -14.57 20.95
N PHE A 143 -20.90 -13.38 20.67
CA PHE A 143 -20.01 -13.16 19.53
C PHE A 143 -18.65 -13.86 19.71
N SER A 144 -18.16 -14.02 20.95
CA SER A 144 -16.89 -14.73 21.23
C SER A 144 -17.00 -16.26 21.14
N SER A 145 -18.19 -16.84 21.27
CA SER A 145 -18.35 -18.29 21.48
C SER A 145 -19.14 -19.01 20.38
N ASN A 146 -19.81 -18.28 19.49
CA ASN A 146 -20.71 -18.87 18.49
C ASN A 146 -20.14 -18.80 17.05
N PRO A 147 -19.72 -19.95 16.45
CA PRO A 147 -19.17 -19.99 15.09
C PRO A 147 -20.18 -19.64 13.99
N SER A 148 -21.48 -19.71 14.26
CA SER A 148 -22.53 -19.49 13.25
C SER A 148 -22.80 -18.03 12.94
N VAL A 149 -22.31 -17.09 13.76
CA VAL A 149 -22.47 -15.63 13.57
C VAL A 149 -21.87 -15.18 12.23
N ASP A 150 -20.73 -15.76 11.87
CA ASP A 150 -20.06 -15.50 10.58
C ASP A 150 -20.84 -16.10 9.38
N THR A 151 -21.71 -17.08 9.63
CA THR A 151 -22.53 -17.73 8.58
C THR A 151 -23.85 -17.00 8.32
N LEU A 152 -24.40 -16.32 9.33
CA LEU A 152 -25.67 -15.59 9.27
C LEU A 152 -25.53 -14.20 8.63
N ASN A 153 -24.35 -13.56 8.74
CA ASN A 153 -24.08 -12.23 8.19
C ASN A 153 -23.59 -12.23 6.72
N ARG A 154 -24.03 -13.19 5.88
CA ARG A 154 -23.69 -13.28 4.44
C ARG A 154 -24.27 -12.15 3.55
N GLY A 155 -24.90 -11.13 4.14
CA GLY A 155 -25.14 -9.87 3.44
C GLY A 155 -23.83 -9.13 3.18
N PRO A 156 -23.76 -8.19 2.23
CA PRO A 156 -22.58 -7.36 2.03
C PRO A 156 -22.38 -6.48 3.26
N VAL A 157 -21.60 -6.94 4.24
CA VAL A 157 -21.05 -6.05 5.26
C VAL A 157 -20.08 -5.13 4.55
N ASP A 158 -20.41 -3.85 4.53
CA ASP A 158 -19.59 -2.84 3.88
C ASP A 158 -18.33 -2.58 4.73
N VAL A 159 -17.31 -3.42 4.55
CA VAL A 159 -15.99 -3.27 5.19
C VAL A 159 -15.14 -2.22 4.45
N ARG A 160 -15.68 -1.59 3.38
CA ARG A 160 -14.97 -0.62 2.51
C ARG A 160 -14.49 0.63 3.26
N ASP A 161 -15.02 0.92 4.46
CA ASP A 161 -14.72 2.14 5.22
C ASP A 161 -13.82 1.96 6.45
N CYS A 162 -13.18 0.79 6.63
CA CYS A 162 -12.23 0.60 7.74
C CYS A 162 -10.95 1.42 7.56
N SER A 163 -10.81 2.53 8.30
CA SER A 163 -9.56 3.29 8.38
C SER A 163 -8.70 2.77 9.54
N ILE A 164 -7.55 2.17 9.27
CA ILE A 164 -6.58 1.86 10.34
C ILE A 164 -5.77 3.13 10.62
N ALA A 165 -5.84 3.63 11.85
CA ALA A 165 -4.91 4.65 12.34
C ALA A 165 -3.90 3.98 13.26
N VAL A 166 -2.73 3.62 12.72
CA VAL A 166 -1.62 3.14 13.55
C VAL A 166 -0.89 4.36 14.10
N HIS A 167 -1.01 4.63 15.40
CA HIS A 167 -0.21 5.63 16.09
C HIS A 167 1.13 5.01 16.50
N ASN A 168 1.97 4.69 15.53
CA ASN A 168 3.37 4.38 15.76
C ASN A 168 4.22 5.50 15.17
N ASN A 169 5.04 6.13 16.01
CA ASN A 169 6.00 7.20 15.74
C ASN A 169 7.11 6.85 14.70
N CYS A 170 6.87 5.91 13.79
CA CYS A 170 7.85 5.45 12.79
C CYS A 170 7.39 5.54 11.33
N CYS A 171 6.13 5.88 11.03
CA CYS A 171 5.64 5.92 9.64
C CYS A 171 6.11 7.14 8.83
N CYS A 172 6.72 8.15 9.47
CA CYS A 172 7.13 9.39 8.80
C CYS A 172 8.55 9.36 8.18
N LEU A 173 9.27 8.23 8.19
CA LEU A 173 10.72 8.25 7.90
C LEU A 173 11.20 7.55 6.61
N TRP A 174 10.32 7.05 5.72
CA TRP A 174 10.78 6.15 4.66
C TRP A 174 10.19 6.43 3.28
N ARG A 175 10.62 7.55 2.65
CA ARG A 175 10.41 7.83 1.21
C ARG A 175 11.69 8.01 0.38
N HIS A 176 12.87 7.84 0.95
CA HIS A 176 14.10 7.84 0.17
C HIS A 176 14.45 6.42 -0.29
N HIS A 177 14.07 6.10 -1.53
CA HIS A 177 14.88 5.39 -2.54
C HIS A 177 13.99 4.64 -3.54
N SER A 178 14.02 5.02 -4.82
CA SER A 178 13.39 4.25 -5.91
C SER A 178 14.11 2.93 -6.25
N THR A 179 14.85 2.37 -5.30
CA THR A 179 15.63 1.15 -5.49
C THR A 179 15.89 0.38 -4.19
N PHE A 180 15.22 0.69 -3.09
CA PHE A 180 15.43 0.00 -1.82
C PHE A 180 14.18 -0.81 -1.45
N MET A 181 14.26 -2.11 -1.76
CA MET A 181 13.37 -3.14 -1.23
C MET A 181 13.70 -3.35 0.24
N GLN A 182 12.79 -3.01 1.15
CA GLN A 182 12.82 -3.45 2.54
C GLN A 182 11.38 -3.67 2.98
N VAL A 183 11.04 -4.89 3.40
CA VAL A 183 9.70 -5.21 3.91
C VAL A 183 9.72 -6.21 5.03
N LEU A 184 8.88 -5.86 6.02
CA LEU A 184 8.33 -6.59 7.15
C LEU A 184 7.62 -7.92 6.80
N ILE A 185 8.08 -9.07 7.32
CA ILE A 185 7.25 -10.28 7.61
C ILE A 185 6.32 -9.90 8.76
N GLY A 186 5.22 -10.61 8.95
CA GLY A 186 4.45 -10.65 10.19
C GLY A 186 4.25 -12.09 10.65
N CYS A 187 4.71 -12.43 11.86
CA CYS A 187 4.18 -13.54 12.63
C CYS A 187 2.82 -13.11 13.20
N PHE A 188 1.80 -13.95 13.07
CA PHE A 188 0.54 -13.88 13.82
C PHE A 188 0.74 -14.25 15.32
N THR A 189 1.82 -13.72 15.91
CA THR A 189 2.19 -13.75 17.33
C THR A 189 2.89 -12.46 17.79
N GLY A 190 2.86 -11.38 17.00
CA GLY A 190 3.40 -10.07 17.40
C GLY A 190 4.88 -9.86 17.10
N VAL A 191 5.44 -10.51 16.07
CA VAL A 191 6.80 -10.20 15.59
C VAL A 191 6.81 -10.09 14.07
N GLU A 192 7.11 -8.89 13.57
CA GLU A 192 7.29 -8.64 12.16
C GLU A 192 8.76 -8.90 11.72
N TYR A 193 9.05 -9.87 10.85
CA TYR A 193 10.44 -10.17 10.38
C TYR A 193 10.76 -9.54 8.99
N ALA A 194 11.34 -8.36 8.84
CA ALA A 194 11.60 -7.92 7.46
C ALA A 194 12.66 -8.79 6.72
N GLU A 195 12.35 -9.36 5.54
CA GLU A 195 13.33 -10.10 4.72
C GLU A 195 13.58 -9.42 3.36
N ARG A 196 14.85 -9.13 3.09
CA ARG A 196 15.30 -8.40 1.90
C ARG A 196 15.90 -9.33 0.87
N VAL A 197 15.45 -9.19 -0.38
CA VAL A 197 16.18 -9.73 -1.54
C VAL A 197 17.13 -8.66 -2.06
N THR A 198 18.41 -8.76 -1.69
CA THR A 198 19.47 -7.87 -2.20
C THR A 198 20.00 -8.36 -3.55
N ARG A 199 20.12 -7.45 -4.52
CA ARG A 199 20.84 -7.69 -5.77
C ARG A 199 22.26 -7.11 -5.65
N PRO A 200 23.31 -7.84 -6.07
CA PRO A 200 24.66 -7.27 -6.19
C PRO A 200 24.65 -6.00 -7.06
N ARG A 201 25.35 -4.94 -6.63
CA ARG A 201 25.49 -3.65 -7.33
C ARG A 201 26.96 -3.23 -7.43
N GLY A 202 27.27 -2.37 -8.40
CA GLY A 202 28.60 -1.79 -8.63
C GLY A 202 29.49 -2.62 -9.57
N GLY A 203 30.33 -1.92 -10.34
CA GLY A 203 31.29 -2.55 -11.27
C GLY A 203 30.61 -3.36 -12.38
N MET A 204 31.12 -4.57 -12.64
CA MET A 204 30.56 -5.47 -13.67
C MET A 204 29.13 -5.96 -13.35
N ASN A 205 28.68 -5.88 -12.09
CA ASN A 205 27.32 -6.29 -11.71
C ASN A 205 26.23 -5.41 -12.34
N GLU A 206 26.58 -4.20 -12.76
CA GLU A 206 25.66 -3.33 -13.52
C GLU A 206 25.30 -3.91 -14.90
N TRP A 207 26.23 -4.67 -15.50
CA TRP A 207 26.04 -5.33 -16.79
C TRP A 207 25.30 -6.67 -16.65
N LEU A 208 25.15 -7.17 -15.41
CA LEU A 208 24.51 -8.44 -15.07
C LEU A 208 23.09 -8.28 -14.51
N HIS A 209 22.53 -7.07 -14.55
CA HIS A 209 21.16 -6.79 -14.07
C HIS A 209 20.05 -7.61 -14.76
N TRP A 210 20.33 -8.17 -15.94
CA TRP A 210 19.39 -9.03 -16.67
C TRP A 210 19.30 -10.45 -16.10
N LEU A 211 20.24 -10.89 -15.26
CA LEU A 211 20.22 -12.23 -14.67
C LEU A 211 19.21 -12.35 -13.51
N PRO A 212 18.58 -13.52 -13.32
CA PRO A 212 17.85 -13.85 -12.10
C PRO A 212 18.74 -13.68 -10.86
N VAL A 213 18.19 -13.16 -9.75
CA VAL A 213 18.97 -12.82 -8.55
C VAL A 213 19.78 -13.99 -8.01
N SER A 214 19.23 -15.21 -8.03
CA SER A 214 19.93 -16.42 -7.59
C SER A 214 21.20 -16.73 -8.41
N LEU A 215 21.14 -16.53 -9.73
CA LEU A 215 22.29 -16.67 -10.62
C LEU A 215 23.25 -15.49 -10.45
N HIS A 216 22.72 -14.27 -10.30
CA HIS A 216 23.54 -13.08 -10.09
C HIS A 216 24.33 -13.16 -8.78
N LYS A 217 23.73 -13.63 -7.69
CA LYS A 217 24.42 -13.86 -6.40
C LYS A 217 25.48 -14.95 -6.50
N LYS A 218 25.20 -16.06 -7.21
CA LYS A 218 26.20 -17.12 -7.43
C LYS A 218 27.38 -16.61 -8.28
N LEU A 219 27.10 -15.86 -9.33
CA LEU A 219 28.13 -15.26 -10.16
C LEU A 219 28.92 -14.20 -9.39
N ASP A 220 28.28 -13.31 -8.64
CA ASP A 220 28.97 -12.33 -7.79
C ASP A 220 29.85 -13.02 -6.74
N TYR A 221 29.37 -14.10 -6.10
CA TYR A 221 30.16 -14.90 -5.17
C TYR A 221 31.39 -15.51 -5.85
N VAL A 222 31.22 -16.16 -7.00
CA VAL A 222 32.31 -16.74 -7.78
C VAL A 222 33.29 -15.66 -8.25
N MET A 223 32.79 -14.53 -8.74
CA MET A 223 33.59 -13.41 -9.21
C MET A 223 34.37 -12.75 -8.08
N ARG A 224 33.78 -12.57 -6.89
CA ARG A 224 34.48 -12.12 -5.68
C ARG A 224 35.55 -13.12 -5.27
N HIS A 225 35.27 -14.42 -5.38
CA HIS A 225 36.23 -15.47 -5.05
C HIS A 225 37.41 -15.47 -6.04
N ILE A 226 37.14 -15.37 -7.34
CA ILE A 226 38.14 -15.25 -8.41
C ILE A 226 38.94 -13.96 -8.24
N TYR A 227 38.28 -12.83 -7.94
CA TYR A 227 38.94 -11.53 -7.74
C TYR A 227 39.81 -11.52 -6.50
N ASN A 228 39.35 -12.09 -5.38
CA ASN A 228 40.15 -12.24 -4.16
C ASN A 228 41.33 -13.19 -4.37
N TYR A 229 41.12 -14.28 -5.12
CA TYR A 229 42.19 -15.19 -5.53
C TYR A 229 43.21 -14.49 -6.44
N TRP A 230 42.77 -13.72 -7.43
CA TRP A 230 43.63 -12.88 -8.28
C TRP A 230 44.35 -11.80 -7.48
N ARG A 231 43.70 -11.18 -6.49
CA ARG A 231 44.30 -10.18 -5.59
C ARG A 231 45.40 -10.81 -4.74
N LEU A 232 45.20 -12.03 -4.23
CA LEU A 232 46.22 -12.79 -3.50
C LEU A 232 47.40 -13.17 -4.41
N VAL A 233 47.12 -13.58 -5.65
CA VAL A 233 48.16 -13.92 -6.65
C VAL A 233 48.95 -12.67 -7.10
N ILE A 234 48.30 -11.51 -7.24
CA ILE A 234 48.95 -10.24 -7.60
C ILE A 234 49.73 -9.65 -6.41
N ALA A 235 49.20 -9.77 -5.19
CA ALA A 235 49.91 -9.40 -3.96
C ALA A 235 51.17 -10.26 -3.75
N ALA A 236 51.12 -11.55 -4.09
CA ALA A 236 52.30 -12.43 -4.09
C ALA A 236 53.34 -12.09 -5.18
N ARG A 237 52.97 -11.31 -6.21
CA ARG A 237 53.85 -10.83 -7.29
C ARG A 237 54.36 -9.39 -7.12
N GLY A 238 54.19 -8.79 -5.94
CA GLY A 238 54.95 -7.59 -5.56
C GLY A 238 54.55 -6.27 -6.24
N LYS A 239 53.33 -6.12 -6.78
CA LYS A 239 52.82 -4.80 -7.24
C LYS A 239 51.70 -4.30 -6.32
N LYS A 240 51.97 -3.16 -5.67
CA LYS A 240 51.07 -2.44 -4.76
C LYS A 240 49.92 -1.83 -5.58
N LEU A 241 48.70 -2.36 -5.43
CA LEU A 241 47.48 -1.78 -5.97
C LEU A 241 46.74 -1.01 -4.86
N SER A 242 46.29 0.19 -5.21
CA SER A 242 45.48 1.08 -4.36
C SER A 242 44.16 0.42 -3.96
N ALA A 243 43.73 0.67 -2.71
CA ALA A 243 42.46 0.21 -2.19
C ALA A 243 41.30 0.90 -2.91
N LEU A 244 40.34 0.13 -3.43
CA LEU A 244 39.02 0.65 -3.77
C LEU A 244 38.26 0.99 -2.47
N PRO A 245 37.43 2.04 -2.46
CA PRO A 245 36.62 2.36 -1.30
C PRO A 245 35.66 1.21 -1.03
N SER A 246 35.63 0.75 0.21
CA SER A 246 34.55 -0.08 0.72
C SER A 246 33.28 0.78 0.78
N GLU A 247 32.58 0.93 -0.34
CA GLU A 247 31.20 1.42 -0.35
C GLU A 247 30.23 0.30 0.06
N ASN A 248 30.41 -0.21 1.27
CA ASN A 248 29.26 -0.54 2.09
C ASN A 248 29.18 0.60 3.08
N GLY A 249 28.51 1.68 2.67
CA GLY A 249 28.24 2.83 3.53
C GLY A 249 27.57 2.35 4.81
N GLY A 250 28.35 2.35 5.89
CA GLY A 250 27.84 2.31 7.25
C GLY A 250 27.09 3.61 7.49
N SER A 251 25.82 3.64 7.10
CA SER A 251 24.85 4.54 7.71
C SER A 251 24.29 3.82 8.93
N VAL A 252 24.66 4.39 10.09
CA VAL A 252 24.19 4.00 11.42
C VAL A 252 22.65 4.05 11.39
N GLY A 253 22.01 2.87 11.38
CA GLY A 253 20.53 2.74 11.41
C GLY A 253 19.91 1.58 10.63
N LEU A 254 20.67 0.81 9.83
CA LEU A 254 20.15 -0.12 8.81
C LEU A 254 20.43 -1.63 9.03
N SER A 255 20.82 -2.05 10.23
CA SER A 255 21.29 -3.42 10.55
C SER A 255 20.20 -4.44 10.95
N THR A 256 18.91 -4.09 10.94
CA THR A 256 17.84 -4.92 11.52
C THR A 256 17.01 -5.75 10.53
N VAL A 257 17.31 -5.76 9.23
CA VAL A 257 16.54 -6.49 8.21
C VAL A 257 17.35 -7.68 7.68
N LEU A 258 16.84 -8.91 7.87
CA LEU A 258 17.49 -10.17 7.48
C LEU A 258 17.46 -10.35 5.95
N GLU A 259 18.44 -11.04 5.38
CA GLU A 259 18.45 -11.41 3.96
C GLU A 259 17.59 -12.67 3.76
N ALA A 260 16.77 -12.72 2.70
CA ALA A 260 15.84 -13.83 2.52
C ALA A 260 16.55 -15.17 2.26
N ASP A 261 16.45 -16.13 3.20
CA ASP A 261 16.94 -17.50 3.05
C ASP A 261 15.78 -18.47 2.79
N VAL A 262 15.71 -18.94 1.54
CA VAL A 262 14.69 -19.90 1.08
C VAL A 262 14.62 -21.14 1.97
N LYS A 263 15.77 -21.66 2.45
CA LYS A 263 15.78 -22.89 3.28
C LYS A 263 15.17 -22.64 4.64
N GLN A 264 15.53 -21.53 5.27
CA GLN A 264 14.99 -21.13 6.56
C GLN A 264 13.48 -20.91 6.49
N ILE A 265 13.02 -20.20 5.45
CA ILE A 265 11.60 -19.94 5.19
C ILE A 265 10.82 -21.23 5.00
N VAL A 266 11.36 -22.16 4.21
CA VAL A 266 10.72 -23.46 3.93
C VAL A 266 10.63 -24.30 5.21
N ASN A 267 11.71 -24.37 6.00
CA ASN A 267 11.69 -25.10 7.26
C ASN A 267 10.67 -24.52 8.23
N MET A 268 10.63 -23.19 8.35
CA MET A 268 9.63 -22.49 9.17
C MET A 268 8.20 -22.80 8.70
N ALA A 269 7.94 -22.77 7.39
CA ALA A 269 6.63 -23.09 6.83
C ALA A 269 6.21 -24.54 7.12
N LEU A 270 7.15 -25.49 7.06
CA LEU A 270 6.89 -26.90 7.38
C LEU A 270 6.63 -27.12 8.87
N GLU A 271 7.44 -26.53 9.75
CA GLU A 271 7.34 -26.69 11.21
C GLU A 271 6.06 -26.08 11.77
N THR A 272 5.59 -24.98 11.19
CA THR A 272 4.38 -24.27 11.64
C THR A 272 3.11 -24.77 10.96
N PHE A 273 3.19 -25.58 9.90
CA PHE A 273 2.03 -25.94 9.10
C PHE A 273 0.89 -26.60 9.89
N GLU A 274 1.20 -27.61 10.72
CA GLU A 274 0.17 -28.37 11.46
C GLU A 274 -0.55 -27.51 12.51
N LYS A 275 0.20 -26.63 13.17
CA LYS A 275 -0.32 -25.78 14.26
C LYS A 275 -1.15 -24.62 13.73
N ASP A 276 -0.69 -24.09 12.61
CA ASP A 276 -0.79 -22.67 12.33
C ASP A 276 -1.31 -22.53 10.87
N GLY A 277 -1.10 -23.53 10.00
CA GLY A 277 -1.60 -23.61 8.62
C GLY A 277 -0.59 -23.09 7.59
N PRO A 278 -0.93 -23.01 6.29
CA PRO A 278 0.03 -22.59 5.27
C PRO A 278 0.58 -21.18 5.50
N LEU A 279 1.79 -20.93 5.02
CA LEU A 279 2.44 -19.62 5.00
C LEU A 279 1.97 -18.82 3.77
N LEU A 280 1.38 -17.65 3.98
CA LEU A 280 1.06 -16.73 2.87
C LEU A 280 2.33 -15.95 2.50
N VAL A 281 2.75 -16.00 1.23
CA VAL A 281 3.94 -15.32 0.72
C VAL A 281 3.52 -14.26 -0.28
N ILE A 282 3.75 -12.97 0.00
CA ILE A 282 3.48 -11.86 -0.92
C ILE A 282 4.81 -11.34 -1.46
N ALA A 283 5.05 -11.55 -2.74
CA ALA A 283 6.25 -11.14 -3.42
C ALA A 283 5.93 -10.05 -4.43
N SER A 284 6.76 -9.02 -4.61
CA SER A 284 6.53 -7.95 -5.59
C SER A 284 7.79 -7.59 -6.39
N GLY A 285 7.62 -7.47 -7.70
CA GLY A 285 8.69 -7.08 -8.61
C GLY A 285 9.65 -8.20 -8.97
N ARG A 286 10.65 -7.85 -9.79
CA ARG A 286 11.48 -8.82 -10.52
C ARG A 286 12.40 -9.64 -9.61
N ASP A 287 12.92 -9.01 -8.57
CA ASP A 287 13.99 -9.62 -7.77
C ASP A 287 13.46 -10.73 -6.85
N THR A 288 12.17 -10.69 -6.48
CA THR A 288 11.53 -11.68 -5.62
C THR A 288 11.18 -12.98 -6.34
N ILE A 289 11.02 -12.95 -7.68
CA ILE A 289 10.52 -14.06 -8.50
C ILE A 289 11.26 -15.37 -8.21
N SER A 290 12.60 -15.32 -8.14
CA SER A 290 13.40 -16.53 -7.91
C SER A 290 13.21 -17.11 -6.51
N VAL A 291 13.03 -16.26 -5.51
CA VAL A 291 12.87 -16.66 -4.10
C VAL A 291 11.47 -17.20 -3.89
N ALA A 292 10.45 -16.42 -4.25
CA ALA A 292 9.03 -16.78 -4.15
C ALA A 292 8.71 -18.08 -4.88
N SER A 293 9.20 -18.26 -6.11
CA SER A 293 9.01 -19.52 -6.84
C SER A 293 9.77 -20.70 -6.20
N SER A 294 10.92 -20.47 -5.57
CA SER A 294 11.66 -21.56 -4.93
C SER A 294 10.94 -22.02 -3.66
N ILE A 295 10.38 -21.09 -2.89
CA ILE A 295 9.52 -21.39 -1.74
C ILE A 295 8.32 -22.21 -2.20
N LYS A 296 7.61 -21.76 -3.25
CA LYS A 296 6.46 -22.52 -3.79
C LYS A 296 6.82 -23.94 -4.21
N ARG A 297 7.99 -24.12 -4.84
CA ARG A 297 8.44 -25.43 -5.31
C ARG A 297 8.82 -26.37 -4.17
N LEU A 298 9.40 -25.83 -3.09
CA LEU A 298 9.95 -26.63 -1.98
C LEU A 298 8.93 -26.93 -0.87
N ALA A 299 7.85 -26.14 -0.77
CA ALA A 299 6.84 -26.26 0.27
C ALA A 299 5.42 -26.08 -0.30
N SER A 300 5.12 -26.68 -1.45
CA SER A 300 3.93 -26.37 -2.26
C SER A 300 2.60 -26.46 -1.50
N ASP A 301 2.50 -27.40 -0.56
CA ASP A 301 1.28 -27.67 0.19
C ASP A 301 1.20 -26.86 1.48
N ASN A 302 2.33 -26.28 1.90
CA ASN A 302 2.49 -25.50 3.13
C ASN A 302 2.57 -24.00 2.88
N VAL A 303 2.47 -23.55 1.62
CA VAL A 303 2.58 -22.13 1.28
C VAL A 303 1.54 -21.72 0.23
N PHE A 304 1.10 -20.48 0.32
CA PHE A 304 0.33 -19.80 -0.72
C PHE A 304 1.11 -18.58 -1.22
N VAL A 305 1.56 -18.59 -2.47
CA VAL A 305 2.45 -17.54 -3.00
C VAL A 305 1.71 -16.62 -3.97
N VAL A 306 1.57 -15.36 -3.57
CA VAL A 306 1.09 -14.23 -4.38
C VAL A 306 2.30 -13.48 -4.94
N GLN A 307 2.38 -13.31 -6.25
CA GLN A 307 3.39 -12.48 -6.91
C GLN A 307 2.75 -11.25 -7.57
N ILE A 308 3.14 -10.07 -7.09
CA ILE A 308 2.76 -8.77 -7.61
C ILE A 308 3.77 -8.32 -8.66
N GLN A 309 3.27 -7.69 -9.72
CA GLN A 309 3.97 -7.44 -10.99
C GLN A 309 4.24 -8.74 -11.78
N HIS A 310 4.11 -8.63 -13.10
CA HIS A 310 4.25 -9.78 -13.99
C HIS A 310 5.64 -10.45 -13.88
N PRO A 311 5.74 -11.75 -13.56
CA PRO A 311 7.03 -12.41 -13.30
C PRO A 311 7.81 -12.77 -14.58
N ARG A 312 7.23 -12.59 -15.76
CA ARG A 312 7.85 -12.89 -17.08
C ARG A 312 8.48 -14.28 -17.12
N SER A 313 7.82 -15.22 -16.44
CA SER A 313 8.18 -16.64 -16.34
C SER A 313 6.87 -17.43 -16.18
N HIS A 314 6.96 -18.77 -16.24
CA HIS A 314 5.78 -19.63 -16.12
C HIS A 314 4.98 -19.31 -14.87
N LEU A 315 3.70 -18.99 -15.06
CA LEU A 315 2.83 -18.46 -14.01
C LEU A 315 2.43 -19.53 -12.98
N ASN A 316 2.44 -20.81 -13.36
CA ASN A 316 2.22 -21.97 -12.47
C ASN A 316 3.25 -22.12 -11.34
N ARG A 317 4.28 -21.25 -11.32
CA ARG A 317 5.28 -21.15 -10.24
C ARG A 317 4.78 -20.37 -9.03
N PHE A 318 3.57 -19.82 -9.12
CA PHE A 318 2.89 -19.00 -8.11
C PHE A 318 1.44 -19.47 -7.97
N ASP A 319 0.83 -19.23 -6.81
CA ASP A 319 -0.58 -19.53 -6.58
C ASP A 319 -1.50 -18.43 -7.10
N LEU A 320 -1.03 -17.19 -7.05
CA LEU A 320 -1.71 -16.03 -7.64
C LEU A 320 -0.69 -15.03 -8.18
N VAL A 321 -1.00 -14.41 -9.32
CA VAL A 321 -0.20 -13.34 -9.91
C VAL A 321 -1.07 -12.10 -10.07
N ILE A 322 -0.70 -11.01 -9.41
CA ILE A 322 -1.39 -9.72 -9.49
C ILE A 322 -0.54 -8.80 -10.35
N THR A 323 -1.06 -8.34 -11.48
CA THR A 323 -0.26 -7.53 -12.40
C THR A 323 -1.10 -6.46 -13.07
N PRO A 324 -0.55 -5.26 -13.31
CA PRO A 324 -1.21 -4.29 -14.15
C PRO A 324 -1.49 -4.85 -15.54
N ARG A 325 -2.64 -4.50 -16.10
CA ARG A 325 -3.08 -4.89 -17.44
C ARG A 325 -2.04 -4.50 -18.48
N HIS A 326 -1.44 -3.33 -18.37
CA HIS A 326 -0.40 -2.90 -19.29
C HIS A 326 0.90 -3.72 -19.19
N ASP A 327 1.17 -4.35 -18.04
CA ASP A 327 2.25 -5.33 -17.90
C ASP A 327 1.81 -6.71 -18.44
N TYR A 328 0.52 -7.00 -18.47
CA TYR A 328 -0.05 -8.17 -19.12
C TYR A 328 -0.25 -7.91 -20.61
N TYR A 329 0.74 -8.30 -21.40
CA TYR A 329 0.91 -7.85 -22.77
C TYR A 329 -0.38 -7.78 -23.62
N PRO A 330 -0.70 -6.62 -24.22
CA PRO A 330 -1.89 -6.51 -25.05
C PRO A 330 -1.71 -7.34 -26.31
N LEU A 331 -2.71 -8.14 -26.65
CA LEU A 331 -2.72 -8.96 -27.87
C LEU A 331 -2.80 -8.16 -29.17
N THR A 332 -2.86 -6.82 -29.08
CA THR A 332 -2.85 -5.92 -30.23
C THR A 332 -1.58 -6.06 -31.07
N PRO A 333 -1.67 -6.01 -32.42
CA PRO A 333 -0.52 -6.05 -33.32
C PRO A 333 0.56 -5.00 -33.01
N GLN A 334 0.16 -3.77 -32.65
CA GLN A 334 1.10 -2.68 -32.36
C GLN A 334 1.95 -2.99 -31.11
N ALA A 335 1.36 -3.62 -30.09
CA ALA A 335 2.10 -4.06 -28.93
C ALA A 335 2.98 -5.28 -29.27
N GLN A 336 2.46 -6.21 -30.09
CA GLN A 336 3.17 -7.37 -30.67
C GLN A 336 4.51 -7.00 -31.31
N GLU A 337 4.55 -5.92 -32.09
CA GLU A 337 5.75 -5.42 -32.74
C GLU A 337 6.87 -4.98 -31.78
N GLN A 338 6.52 -4.54 -30.56
CA GLN A 338 7.50 -4.08 -29.57
C GLN A 338 8.26 -5.23 -28.86
N VAL A 339 7.88 -6.49 -29.10
CA VAL A 339 8.53 -7.68 -28.51
C VAL A 339 9.20 -8.50 -29.62
N PRO A 340 10.51 -8.80 -29.51
CA PRO A 340 11.20 -9.67 -30.45
C PRO A 340 10.45 -11.00 -30.64
N TRP A 341 10.25 -11.41 -31.90
CA TRP A 341 9.38 -12.53 -32.26
C TRP A 341 9.71 -13.84 -31.50
N PHE A 342 11.00 -14.10 -31.25
CA PHE A 342 11.46 -15.30 -30.54
C PHE A 342 11.17 -15.28 -29.02
N LEU A 343 10.93 -14.10 -28.43
CA LEU A 343 10.54 -13.96 -27.03
C LEU A 343 9.02 -14.03 -26.82
N ARG A 344 8.22 -13.85 -27.88
CA ARG A 344 6.75 -13.83 -27.77
C ARG A 344 6.22 -15.11 -27.11
N LYS A 345 6.69 -16.30 -27.50
CA LYS A 345 6.23 -17.57 -26.92
C LYS A 345 6.48 -17.73 -25.40
N TRP A 346 7.42 -16.96 -24.84
CA TRP A 346 7.80 -17.00 -23.43
C TRP A 346 7.16 -15.87 -22.59
N ILE A 347 6.64 -14.85 -23.27
CA ILE A 347 6.17 -13.59 -22.65
C ILE A 347 4.68 -13.34 -22.95
N THR A 348 4.14 -13.91 -24.02
CA THR A 348 2.74 -13.73 -24.44
C THR A 348 1.81 -14.50 -23.52
N PRO A 349 0.95 -13.81 -22.78
CA PRO A 349 -0.04 -14.46 -21.93
C PRO A 349 -1.18 -15.09 -22.76
N ARG A 350 -1.95 -15.97 -22.12
CA ARG A 350 -3.19 -16.52 -22.69
C ARG A 350 -4.31 -15.48 -22.59
N GLU A 351 -5.24 -15.49 -23.56
CA GLU A 351 -6.53 -14.80 -23.45
C GLU A 351 -7.65 -15.86 -23.55
N PRO A 352 -8.54 -15.95 -22.55
CA PRO A 352 -8.55 -15.16 -21.30
C PRO A 352 -7.33 -15.45 -20.40
N PRO A 353 -6.98 -14.51 -19.49
CA PRO A 353 -5.99 -14.77 -18.46
C PRO A 353 -6.34 -16.04 -17.68
N ASP A 354 -5.32 -16.75 -17.22
CA ASP A 354 -5.53 -17.90 -16.33
C ASP A 354 -6.25 -17.47 -15.04
N GLY A 355 -7.02 -18.36 -14.42
CA GLY A 355 -7.75 -18.08 -13.17
C GLY A 355 -6.85 -17.64 -12.01
N HIS A 356 -5.54 -17.97 -12.07
CA HIS A 356 -4.55 -17.48 -11.10
C HIS A 356 -3.99 -16.08 -11.40
N VAL A 357 -4.53 -15.34 -12.37
CA VAL A 357 -4.08 -13.99 -12.73
C VAL A 357 -5.13 -12.94 -12.40
N VAL A 358 -4.74 -11.96 -11.59
CA VAL A 358 -5.55 -10.78 -11.27
C VAL A 358 -4.97 -9.58 -12.02
N LEU A 359 -5.79 -8.98 -12.89
CA LEU A 359 -5.40 -7.81 -13.67
C LEU A 359 -5.86 -6.53 -12.98
N THR A 360 -4.92 -5.62 -12.73
CA THR A 360 -5.22 -4.27 -12.22
C THR A 360 -5.14 -3.23 -13.34
N VAL A 361 -5.85 -2.12 -13.21
CA VAL A 361 -5.77 -0.99 -14.14
C VAL A 361 -4.52 -0.16 -13.81
N GLY A 362 -4.44 0.30 -12.57
CA GLY A 362 -3.34 1.05 -12.00
C GLY A 362 -2.29 0.18 -11.29
N ALA A 363 -1.31 0.86 -10.73
CA ALA A 363 -0.39 0.27 -9.76
C ALA A 363 -1.07 0.16 -8.39
N LEU A 364 -0.76 -0.90 -7.65
CA LEU A 364 -1.18 -1.03 -6.25
C LEU A 364 -0.50 0.06 -5.41
N HIS A 365 -1.29 0.76 -4.59
CA HIS A 365 -0.82 1.86 -3.75
C HIS A 365 -1.62 1.95 -2.45
N GLN A 366 -1.21 2.90 -1.59
CA GLN A 366 -1.72 3.04 -0.23
C GLN A 366 -2.85 4.07 -0.07
N ILE A 367 -3.54 4.41 -1.15
CA ILE A 367 -4.45 5.56 -1.17
C ILE A 367 -5.87 5.02 -1.19
N ASP A 368 -6.57 5.30 -0.11
CA ASP A 368 -7.99 5.05 0.09
C ASP A 368 -8.60 6.29 0.76
N PHE A 369 -9.93 6.34 0.86
CA PHE A 369 -10.61 7.47 1.50
C PHE A 369 -10.18 7.69 2.96
N ALA A 370 -9.89 6.61 3.66
CA ALA A 370 -9.35 6.58 5.00
C ALA A 370 -8.02 7.35 5.13
N ALA A 371 -7.04 7.02 4.28
CA ALA A 371 -5.73 7.63 4.22
C ALA A 371 -5.84 9.11 3.85
N LEU A 372 -6.70 9.43 2.88
CA LEU A 372 -6.90 10.80 2.44
C LEU A 372 -7.50 11.66 3.55
N ARG A 373 -8.42 11.12 4.36
CA ARG A 373 -9.00 11.85 5.51
C ARG A 373 -7.97 12.10 6.61
N VAL A 374 -7.15 11.10 6.92
CA VAL A 374 -6.03 11.27 7.89
C VAL A 374 -5.06 12.33 7.37
N ALA A 375 -4.66 12.23 6.10
CA ALA A 375 -3.77 13.21 5.48
C ALA A 375 -4.40 14.61 5.41
N ALA A 376 -5.70 14.72 5.14
CA ALA A 376 -6.41 15.99 5.15
C ALA A 376 -6.29 16.69 6.51
N SER A 377 -6.45 15.90 7.58
CA SER A 377 -6.32 16.39 8.97
C SER A 377 -4.88 16.76 9.31
N THR A 378 -3.91 15.91 8.96
CA THR A 378 -2.47 16.14 9.22
C THR A 378 -1.95 17.40 8.54
N TRP A 379 -2.45 17.71 7.34
CA TRP A 379 -1.97 18.83 6.54
C TRP A 379 -2.94 20.03 6.51
N HIS A 380 -3.89 20.07 7.45
CA HIS A 380 -4.92 21.10 7.49
C HIS A 380 -4.32 22.50 7.58
N ASP A 381 -3.42 22.74 8.53
CA ASP A 381 -2.85 24.07 8.77
C ASP A 381 -2.07 24.62 7.56
N GLU A 382 -1.50 23.73 6.75
CA GLU A 382 -0.70 24.12 5.58
C GLU A 382 -1.56 24.37 4.33
N PHE A 383 -2.56 23.52 4.07
CA PHE A 383 -3.33 23.57 2.82
C PHE A 383 -4.68 24.27 2.94
N ALA A 384 -5.29 24.32 4.12
CA ALA A 384 -6.58 25.01 4.32
C ALA A 384 -6.54 26.51 4.00
N PRO A 385 -5.46 27.27 4.32
CA PRO A 385 -5.39 28.70 4.01
C PRO A 385 -5.17 29.02 2.52
N LEU A 386 -4.88 28.02 1.68
CA LEU A 386 -4.48 28.28 0.31
C LEU A 386 -5.67 28.69 -0.58
N PRO A 387 -5.51 29.72 -1.43
CA PRO A 387 -6.51 30.06 -2.43
C PRO A 387 -6.83 28.87 -3.34
N LYS A 388 -8.13 28.63 -3.51
CA LYS A 388 -8.69 27.57 -4.35
C LYS A 388 -8.99 28.07 -5.77
N PRO A 389 -8.97 27.22 -6.80
CA PRO A 389 -8.61 25.80 -6.75
C PRO A 389 -7.09 25.58 -6.60
N LEU A 390 -6.73 24.51 -5.89
CA LEU A 390 -5.38 24.01 -5.67
C LEU A 390 -5.03 22.98 -6.74
N LEU A 391 -4.13 23.37 -7.66
CA LEU A 391 -3.56 22.48 -8.67
C LEU A 391 -2.29 21.82 -8.16
N VAL A 392 -2.26 20.49 -8.12
CA VAL A 392 -1.04 19.72 -7.79
C VAL A 392 -0.39 19.22 -9.06
N VAL A 393 0.90 19.49 -9.23
CA VAL A 393 1.69 19.08 -10.38
C VAL A 393 2.78 18.11 -9.93
N ASN A 394 2.75 16.89 -10.44
CA ASN A 394 3.72 15.86 -10.12
C ASN A 394 4.56 15.51 -11.35
N ILE A 395 5.87 15.77 -11.27
CA ILE A 395 6.80 15.65 -12.39
C ILE A 395 7.70 14.43 -12.16
N GLY A 396 7.61 13.45 -13.06
CA GLY A 396 8.39 12.23 -13.05
C GLY A 396 9.79 12.38 -13.66
N GLY A 397 10.32 11.28 -14.18
CA GLY A 397 11.55 11.29 -14.97
C GLY A 397 11.46 10.49 -16.27
N PRO A 398 12.31 10.77 -17.27
CA PRO A 398 12.31 10.01 -18.51
C PRO A 398 12.51 8.51 -18.25
N THR A 399 11.73 7.69 -18.94
CA THR A 399 11.89 6.23 -18.95
C THR A 399 12.19 5.76 -20.37
N ARG A 400 12.55 4.48 -20.51
CA ARG A 400 12.74 3.88 -21.83
C ARG A 400 11.49 3.99 -22.72
N CYS A 401 10.31 3.93 -22.09
CA CYS A 401 9.02 3.87 -22.78
C CYS A 401 8.26 5.20 -22.78
N CYS A 402 8.72 6.23 -22.06
CA CYS A 402 8.25 7.61 -22.18
C CYS A 402 9.47 8.51 -22.07
N ARG A 403 9.99 8.98 -23.20
CA ARG A 403 11.17 9.85 -23.24
C ARG A 403 10.73 11.29 -23.26
N TYR A 404 11.35 12.10 -22.42
CA TYR A 404 11.22 13.54 -22.45
C TYR A 404 12.44 14.20 -21.81
N GLY A 405 12.70 15.45 -22.17
CA GLY A 405 13.77 16.23 -21.59
C GLY A 405 13.34 17.67 -21.36
N THR A 406 14.21 18.59 -21.75
CA THR A 406 13.99 20.03 -21.59
C THR A 406 12.84 20.54 -22.46
N ASP A 407 12.48 19.83 -23.52
CA ASP A 407 11.37 20.13 -24.42
C ASP A 407 10.02 20.00 -23.72
N LEU A 408 9.77 18.88 -23.02
CA LEU A 408 8.56 18.69 -22.23
C LEU A 408 8.52 19.66 -21.05
N ALA A 409 9.66 19.96 -20.43
CA ALA A 409 9.74 20.92 -19.33
C ALA A 409 9.27 22.32 -19.79
N LYS A 410 9.74 22.79 -20.94
CA LYS A 410 9.31 24.07 -21.54
C LYS A 410 7.82 24.07 -21.90
N GLN A 411 7.34 22.96 -22.47
CA GLN A 411 5.93 22.82 -22.80
C GLN A 411 5.06 22.82 -21.53
N LEU A 412 5.49 22.11 -20.49
CA LEU A 412 4.79 22.04 -19.21
C LEU A 412 4.72 23.40 -18.55
N THR A 413 5.82 24.15 -18.50
CA THR A 413 5.83 25.50 -17.91
C THR A 413 4.94 26.46 -18.69
N ALA A 414 4.96 26.42 -20.03
CA ALA A 414 4.07 27.24 -20.86
C ALA A 414 2.59 26.91 -20.64
N ASN A 415 2.24 25.62 -20.59
CA ASN A 415 0.87 25.18 -20.34
C ASN A 415 0.41 25.55 -18.92
N LEU A 416 1.28 25.38 -17.92
CA LEU A 416 0.97 25.77 -16.54
C LEU A 416 0.73 27.28 -16.43
N LEU A 417 1.59 28.11 -17.02
CA LEU A 417 1.42 29.57 -17.06
C LEU A 417 0.07 29.97 -17.66
N SER A 418 -0.38 29.25 -18.70
CA SER A 418 -1.66 29.53 -19.37
C SER A 418 -2.87 29.26 -18.47
N VAL A 419 -2.79 28.24 -17.60
CA VAL A 419 -3.90 27.89 -16.70
C VAL A 419 -3.83 28.58 -15.33
N LEU A 420 -2.75 29.30 -15.01
CA LEU A 420 -2.58 29.99 -13.71
C LEU A 420 -3.69 31.00 -13.40
N ALA A 421 -4.35 31.56 -14.42
CA ALA A 421 -5.48 32.46 -14.24
C ALA A 421 -6.67 31.75 -13.58
N SER A 422 -6.91 30.49 -13.92
CA SER A 422 -7.97 29.64 -13.35
C SER A 422 -7.60 28.97 -12.02
N CYS A 423 -6.33 29.06 -11.60
CA CYS A 423 -5.84 28.47 -10.35
C CYS A 423 -5.79 29.50 -9.22
N GLY A 424 -6.16 29.08 -8.01
CA GLY A 424 -5.87 29.84 -6.79
C GLY A 424 -4.42 29.62 -6.38
N SER A 425 -3.99 28.36 -6.29
CA SER A 425 -2.65 27.95 -5.86
C SER A 425 -2.14 26.78 -6.70
N VAL A 426 -0.82 26.69 -6.87
CA VAL A 426 -0.15 25.57 -7.53
C VAL A 426 0.92 25.00 -6.61
N ARG A 427 0.99 23.66 -6.52
CA ARG A 427 2.00 22.93 -5.77
C ARG A 427 2.71 21.95 -6.69
N ILE A 428 4.03 22.09 -6.83
CA ILE A 428 4.84 21.27 -7.74
C ILE A 428 5.75 20.37 -6.92
N SER A 429 5.79 19.08 -7.27
CA SER A 429 6.74 18.12 -6.71
C SER A 429 7.46 17.33 -7.80
N PHE A 430 8.71 16.96 -7.51
CA PHE A 430 9.55 16.19 -8.42
C PHE A 430 9.77 14.78 -7.89
N SER A 431 9.83 13.83 -8.81
CA SER A 431 10.30 12.48 -8.55
C SER A 431 11.82 12.45 -8.45
N ASN A 432 12.36 11.49 -7.71
CA ASN A 432 13.80 11.23 -7.67
C ASN A 432 14.42 10.90 -9.05
N ARG A 433 13.57 10.61 -10.06
CA ARG A 433 14.00 10.36 -11.44
C ARG A 433 14.07 11.62 -12.31
N THR A 434 13.57 12.76 -11.83
CA THR A 434 13.58 14.01 -12.57
C THR A 434 15.02 14.52 -12.71
N SER A 435 15.48 14.75 -13.94
CA SER A 435 16.82 15.29 -14.17
C SER A 435 16.93 16.74 -13.72
N GLU A 436 18.08 17.16 -13.21
CA GLU A 436 18.35 18.55 -12.79
C GLU A 436 18.07 19.58 -13.89
N LYS A 437 18.33 19.24 -15.16
CA LYS A 437 18.03 20.13 -16.29
C LYS A 437 16.55 20.45 -16.41
N VAL A 438 15.68 19.48 -16.10
CA VAL A 438 14.22 19.64 -16.12
C VAL A 438 13.76 20.45 -14.92
N SER A 439 14.21 20.10 -13.71
CA SER A 439 13.82 20.85 -12.50
C SER A 439 14.29 22.30 -12.57
N ASN A 440 15.51 22.57 -13.04
CA ASN A 440 16.04 23.93 -13.19
C ASN A 440 15.21 24.79 -14.14
N ILE A 441 14.67 24.23 -15.23
CA ILE A 441 13.77 24.96 -16.14
C ILE A 441 12.47 25.29 -15.41
N VAL A 442 11.88 24.33 -14.70
CA VAL A 442 10.62 24.53 -13.96
C VAL A 442 10.80 25.60 -12.87
N PHE A 443 11.89 25.53 -12.11
CA PHE A 443 12.23 26.55 -11.11
C PHE A 443 12.44 27.93 -11.72
N LYS A 444 13.17 28.02 -12.84
CA LYS A 444 13.44 29.29 -13.51
C LYS A 444 12.16 29.97 -14.01
N GLU A 445 11.27 29.20 -14.64
CA GLU A 445 10.08 29.74 -15.30
C GLU A 445 8.93 30.00 -14.32
N LEU A 446 8.79 29.20 -13.26
CA LEU A 446 7.63 29.26 -12.35
C LEU A 446 7.96 29.70 -10.92
N GLY A 447 9.22 29.62 -10.49
CA GLY A 447 9.60 29.79 -9.08
C GLY A 447 9.37 31.20 -8.51
N ASN A 448 9.30 32.22 -9.37
CA ASN A 448 9.03 33.60 -8.95
C ASN A 448 7.53 33.95 -8.92
N ASN A 449 6.65 33.02 -9.30
CA ASN A 449 5.21 33.28 -9.33
C ASN A 449 4.59 33.12 -7.93
N PRO A 450 3.84 34.11 -7.41
CA PRO A 450 3.31 34.07 -6.05
C PRO A 450 2.28 32.96 -5.81
N LYS A 451 1.64 32.43 -6.88
CA LYS A 451 0.69 31.31 -6.76
C LYS A 451 1.39 29.95 -6.71
N VAL A 452 2.65 29.87 -7.13
CA VAL A 452 3.37 28.60 -7.31
C VAL A 452 4.30 28.36 -6.13
N TYR A 453 4.22 27.17 -5.55
CA TYR A 453 5.23 26.67 -4.64
C TYR A 453 5.79 25.36 -5.16
N ILE A 454 7.12 25.28 -5.21
CA ILE A 454 7.85 24.10 -5.67
C ILE A 454 8.51 23.48 -4.44
N TRP A 455 8.13 22.24 -4.14
CA TRP A 455 8.67 21.52 -3.00
C TRP A 455 10.18 21.28 -3.19
N ASP A 456 10.94 21.53 -2.14
CA ASP A 456 12.41 21.49 -2.14
C ASP A 456 12.99 20.07 -1.93
N GLY A 457 12.12 19.08 -1.77
CA GLY A 457 12.51 17.69 -1.54
C GLY A 457 12.78 17.34 -0.08
N LYS A 458 12.61 18.27 0.86
CA LYS A 458 12.83 18.02 2.30
C LYS A 458 11.59 17.48 2.99
N GLU A 459 11.81 16.74 4.07
CA GLU A 459 10.72 16.24 4.91
C GLU A 459 10.05 17.38 5.72
N PRO A 460 8.74 17.28 6.02
CA PRO A 460 7.85 16.17 5.66
C PRO A 460 7.43 16.21 4.17
N ASN A 461 7.35 15.04 3.53
CA ASN A 461 6.92 14.92 2.13
C ASN A 461 5.41 15.26 1.96
N PRO A 462 5.05 16.29 1.16
CA PRO A 462 3.68 16.81 1.07
C PRO A 462 2.73 15.96 0.22
N HIS A 463 3.19 14.87 -0.39
CA HIS A 463 2.40 14.10 -1.36
C HIS A 463 1.03 13.62 -0.85
N MET A 464 0.96 13.12 0.39
CA MET A 464 -0.32 12.69 0.96
C MET A 464 -1.27 13.87 1.18
N GLY A 465 -0.74 15.00 1.63
CA GLY A 465 -1.52 16.23 1.76
C GLY A 465 -1.96 16.77 0.40
N HIS A 466 -1.09 16.73 -0.62
CA HIS A 466 -1.42 17.05 -2.00
C HIS A 466 -2.58 16.19 -2.52
N LEU A 467 -2.53 14.87 -2.36
CA LEU A 467 -3.62 13.98 -2.77
C LEU A 467 -4.93 14.32 -2.05
N ALA A 468 -4.86 14.59 -0.75
CA ALA A 468 -6.03 14.91 0.07
C ALA A 468 -6.66 16.28 -0.27
N TRP A 469 -5.84 17.30 -0.50
CA TRP A 469 -6.29 18.69 -0.61
C TRP A 469 -6.39 19.26 -2.03
N ALA A 470 -5.75 18.65 -3.03
CA ALA A 470 -5.85 19.13 -4.41
C ALA A 470 -7.29 19.19 -4.90
N ASP A 471 -7.58 20.11 -5.81
CA ASP A 471 -8.84 20.13 -6.56
C ASP A 471 -8.65 19.58 -7.98
N ALA A 472 -7.41 19.60 -8.49
CA ALA A 472 -7.02 18.97 -9.75
C ALA A 472 -5.54 18.55 -9.73
N PHE A 473 -5.18 17.60 -10.59
CA PHE A 473 -3.82 17.10 -10.76
C PHE A 473 -3.32 17.25 -12.19
N VAL A 474 -2.05 17.62 -12.36
CA VAL A 474 -1.30 17.48 -13.62
C VAL A 474 -0.11 16.56 -13.36
N ILE A 475 -0.02 15.46 -14.09
CA ILE A 475 1.01 14.44 -13.85
C ILE A 475 1.69 14.06 -15.17
N THR A 476 3.01 13.92 -15.15
CA THR A 476 3.74 13.45 -16.34
C THR A 476 3.46 11.98 -16.63
N ALA A 477 3.35 11.66 -17.91
CA ALA A 477 2.91 10.36 -18.41
C ALA A 477 3.83 9.17 -18.07
N ASP A 478 5.04 9.39 -17.57
CA ASP A 478 5.98 8.31 -17.25
C ASP A 478 5.62 7.54 -15.98
N SER A 479 4.86 8.15 -15.05
CA SER A 479 4.65 7.59 -13.72
C SER A 479 3.30 6.92 -13.58
N VAL A 480 3.29 5.59 -13.75
CA VAL A 480 2.11 4.76 -13.48
C VAL A 480 1.64 4.95 -12.03
N SER A 481 2.54 4.95 -11.05
CA SER A 481 2.19 5.07 -9.63
C SER A 481 1.54 6.41 -9.30
N MET A 482 2.14 7.55 -9.67
CA MET A 482 1.58 8.87 -9.36
C MET A 482 0.20 9.08 -10.01
N ILE A 483 0.04 8.60 -11.25
CA ILE A 483 -1.25 8.66 -11.95
C ILE A 483 -2.28 7.76 -11.26
N SER A 484 -1.90 6.53 -10.89
CA SER A 484 -2.82 5.60 -10.20
C SER A 484 -3.28 6.16 -8.86
N GLU A 485 -2.36 6.71 -8.06
CA GLU A 485 -2.66 7.33 -6.76
C GLU A 485 -3.61 8.53 -6.89
N ALA A 486 -3.37 9.42 -7.86
CA ALA A 486 -4.26 10.55 -8.12
C ALA A 486 -5.63 10.09 -8.64
N CYS A 487 -5.65 9.05 -9.48
CA CYS A 487 -6.89 8.47 -9.99
C CYS A 487 -7.77 7.91 -8.84
N SER A 488 -7.17 7.43 -7.77
CA SER A 488 -7.89 6.91 -6.60
C SER A 488 -8.50 7.99 -5.70
N THR A 489 -8.32 9.28 -6.04
CA THR A 489 -9.01 10.39 -5.36
C THR A 489 -10.39 10.70 -5.95
N GLY A 490 -10.67 10.28 -7.19
CA GLY A 490 -11.88 10.63 -7.94
C GLY A 490 -11.94 12.09 -8.43
N LYS A 491 -10.85 12.86 -8.29
CA LYS A 491 -10.73 14.27 -8.68
C LYS A 491 -10.15 14.42 -10.09
N PRO A 492 -10.30 15.57 -10.76
CA PRO A 492 -9.69 15.81 -12.07
C PRO A 492 -8.22 15.44 -12.17
N VAL A 493 -7.87 14.51 -13.07
CA VAL A 493 -6.48 14.14 -13.38
C VAL A 493 -6.17 14.42 -14.84
N TYR A 494 -5.20 15.29 -15.05
CA TYR A 494 -4.64 15.61 -16.36
C TYR A 494 -3.26 14.98 -16.54
N VAL A 495 -3.02 14.40 -17.71
CA VAL A 495 -1.77 13.72 -18.04
C VAL A 495 -1.05 14.47 -19.16
N MET A 496 0.23 14.75 -18.96
CA MET A 496 1.07 15.41 -19.95
C MET A 496 2.14 14.47 -20.53
N GLY A 497 2.31 14.49 -21.85
CA GLY A 497 3.34 13.71 -22.53
C GLY A 497 2.94 12.28 -22.88
N SER A 498 1.64 11.96 -22.84
CA SER A 498 1.13 10.60 -23.16
C SER A 498 1.43 10.18 -24.60
N GLU A 499 1.47 11.13 -25.53
CA GLU A 499 1.82 10.97 -26.94
C GLU A 499 3.29 10.57 -27.17
N ARG A 500 4.14 10.81 -26.16
CA ARG A 500 5.57 10.44 -26.18
C ARG A 500 5.81 9.05 -25.58
N CYS A 501 4.76 8.42 -25.08
CA CYS A 501 4.82 7.10 -24.49
C CYS A 501 4.61 6.02 -25.55
N THR A 502 5.38 4.95 -25.44
CA THR A 502 5.34 3.78 -26.32
C THR A 502 5.05 2.51 -25.52
N TRP A 503 4.72 1.45 -26.24
CA TRP A 503 4.54 0.11 -25.68
C TRP A 503 3.54 0.11 -24.52
N LYS A 504 3.89 -0.51 -23.38
CA LYS A 504 3.00 -0.68 -22.23
C LYS A 504 2.48 0.63 -21.63
N LEU A 505 3.25 1.72 -21.68
CA LEU A 505 2.78 2.99 -21.10
C LEU A 505 1.72 3.64 -22.00
N SER A 506 1.81 3.46 -23.32
CA SER A 506 0.76 3.89 -24.25
C SER A 506 -0.58 3.17 -23.97
N ASP A 507 -0.52 1.85 -23.75
CA ASP A 507 -1.70 1.04 -23.40
C ASP A 507 -2.31 1.45 -22.04
N PHE A 508 -1.46 1.71 -21.04
CA PHE A 508 -1.91 2.23 -19.75
C PHE A 508 -2.70 3.54 -19.89
N HIS A 509 -2.16 4.53 -20.61
CA HIS A 509 -2.84 5.81 -20.85
C HIS A 509 -4.12 5.64 -21.65
N LYS A 510 -4.11 4.78 -22.67
CA LYS A 510 -5.32 4.46 -23.46
C LYS A 510 -6.41 3.88 -22.56
N SER A 511 -6.08 2.90 -21.73
CA SER A 511 -7.03 2.28 -20.80
C SER A 511 -7.61 3.28 -19.79
N LEU A 512 -6.82 4.22 -19.27
CA LEU A 512 -7.33 5.25 -18.37
C LEU A 512 -8.24 6.25 -19.10
N LYS A 513 -7.87 6.66 -20.32
CA LYS A 513 -8.66 7.57 -21.14
C LYS A 513 -10.02 6.97 -21.52
N GLU A 514 -10.05 5.71 -21.94
CA GLU A 514 -11.28 4.97 -22.28
C GLU A 514 -12.23 4.82 -21.08
N ARG A 515 -11.68 4.75 -19.86
CA ARG A 515 -12.45 4.74 -18.61
C ARG A 515 -12.93 6.12 -18.17
N GLY A 516 -12.47 7.19 -18.82
CA GLY A 516 -12.82 8.56 -18.47
C GLY A 516 -12.21 9.07 -17.17
N VAL A 517 -11.15 8.42 -16.65
CA VAL A 517 -10.52 8.80 -15.37
C VAL A 517 -9.34 9.76 -15.54
N VAL A 518 -8.90 10.02 -16.77
CA VAL A 518 -7.86 11.01 -17.09
C VAL A 518 -8.20 11.78 -18.37
N ARG A 519 -7.68 13.01 -18.48
CA ARG A 519 -7.71 13.83 -19.70
C ARG A 519 -6.29 14.28 -20.09
N PRO A 520 -6.01 14.57 -21.38
CA PRO A 520 -4.73 15.18 -21.74
C PRO A 520 -4.62 16.60 -21.15
N PHE A 521 -3.41 17.02 -20.75
CA PHE A 521 -3.13 18.40 -20.36
C PHE A 521 -2.56 19.19 -21.55
N THR A 522 -3.27 20.22 -21.99
CA THR A 522 -2.91 21.01 -23.19
C THR A 522 -2.58 22.47 -22.88
N GLY A 523 -2.91 22.96 -21.68
CA GLY A 523 -2.78 24.36 -21.30
C GLY A 523 -4.01 25.21 -21.67
N SER A 524 -5.07 24.59 -22.20
CA SER A 524 -6.34 25.25 -22.53
C SER A 524 -7.45 24.95 -21.52
N GLU A 525 -7.15 24.12 -20.53
CA GLU A 525 -8.10 23.71 -19.50
C GLU A 525 -8.38 24.84 -18.49
N ASP A 526 -9.64 25.00 -18.12
CA ASP A 526 -10.04 25.81 -16.96
C ASP A 526 -10.02 24.92 -15.71
N ILE A 527 -9.08 25.18 -14.79
CA ILE A 527 -8.91 24.38 -13.57
C ILE A 527 -10.01 24.66 -12.53
N SER A 528 -10.81 25.72 -12.72
CA SER A 528 -12.01 25.95 -11.91
C SER A 528 -13.16 25.01 -12.28
N GLU A 529 -13.14 24.43 -13.48
CA GLU A 529 -14.09 23.38 -13.88
C GLU A 529 -13.71 22.04 -13.24
N SER A 530 -14.62 21.51 -12.43
CA SER A 530 -14.45 20.21 -11.77
C SER A 530 -15.22 19.10 -12.49
N TRP A 531 -14.63 17.91 -12.52
CA TRP A 531 -15.26 16.68 -12.97
C TRP A 531 -14.81 15.52 -12.09
N SER A 532 -15.70 14.55 -11.88
CA SER A 532 -15.44 13.41 -11.00
C SER A 532 -15.75 12.09 -11.71
N TYR A 533 -15.20 11.02 -11.17
CA TYR A 533 -15.39 9.66 -11.65
C TYR A 533 -15.31 8.68 -10.48
N PRO A 534 -15.84 7.45 -10.61
CA PRO A 534 -15.64 6.41 -9.61
C PRO A 534 -14.13 6.17 -9.39
N PRO A 535 -13.60 6.38 -8.18
CA PRO A 535 -12.17 6.23 -7.93
C PRO A 535 -11.66 4.84 -8.29
N LEU A 536 -10.42 4.77 -8.76
CA LEU A 536 -9.77 3.47 -8.94
C LEU A 536 -9.58 2.81 -7.58
N ASN A 537 -9.88 1.51 -7.51
CA ASN A 537 -9.79 0.74 -6.28
C ASN A 537 -9.08 -0.60 -6.50
N ASP A 538 -8.01 -0.55 -7.31
CA ASP A 538 -7.23 -1.72 -7.72
C ASP A 538 -6.67 -2.51 -6.53
N THR A 539 -6.26 -1.82 -5.46
CA THR A 539 -5.72 -2.47 -4.25
C THR A 539 -6.77 -3.30 -3.52
N ALA A 540 -7.96 -2.75 -3.27
CA ALA A 540 -9.05 -3.47 -2.61
C ALA A 540 -9.55 -4.66 -3.44
N GLU A 541 -9.73 -4.47 -4.75
CA GLU A 541 -10.17 -5.56 -5.64
C GLU A 541 -9.12 -6.67 -5.70
N ALA A 542 -7.84 -6.32 -5.81
CA ALA A 542 -6.76 -7.28 -5.78
C ALA A 542 -6.72 -8.07 -4.45
N ALA A 543 -6.95 -7.40 -3.32
CA ALA A 543 -7.03 -8.06 -2.02
C ALA A 543 -8.22 -9.03 -2.00
N HIS A 544 -9.40 -8.59 -2.44
CA HIS A 544 -10.61 -9.42 -2.54
C HIS A 544 -10.39 -10.70 -3.35
N ARG A 545 -9.63 -10.62 -4.45
CA ARG A 545 -9.27 -11.80 -5.25
C ARG A 545 -8.33 -12.76 -4.53
N VAL A 546 -7.38 -12.25 -3.74
CA VAL A 546 -6.57 -13.11 -2.85
C VAL A 546 -7.46 -13.83 -1.85
N HIS A 547 -8.42 -13.13 -1.22
CA HIS A 547 -9.39 -13.76 -0.31
C HIS A 547 -10.17 -14.90 -0.97
N ALA A 548 -10.69 -14.67 -2.17
CA ALA A 548 -11.45 -15.68 -2.92
C ALA A 548 -10.59 -16.90 -3.25
N ALA A 549 -9.36 -16.69 -3.76
CA ALA A 549 -8.44 -17.77 -4.12
C ALA A 549 -7.99 -18.61 -2.90
N LEU A 550 -7.85 -17.97 -1.73
CA LEU A 550 -7.60 -18.69 -0.48
C LEU A 550 -8.81 -19.56 -0.09
N ALA A 551 -10.01 -18.98 -0.14
CA ALA A 551 -11.25 -19.66 0.23
C ALA A 551 -11.55 -20.91 -0.63
N GLU A 552 -11.23 -20.87 -1.92
CA GLU A 552 -11.35 -22.01 -2.85
C GLU A 552 -10.51 -23.23 -2.41
N ARG A 553 -9.39 -23.00 -1.70
CA ARG A 553 -8.55 -24.08 -1.17
C ARG A 553 -9.01 -24.62 0.18
N GLY A 554 -10.21 -24.22 0.62
CA GLY A 554 -10.68 -24.49 1.99
C GLY A 554 -9.90 -23.72 3.04
N LEU A 555 -8.95 -22.87 2.63
CA LEU A 555 -8.16 -22.05 3.52
C LEU A 555 -8.95 -20.78 3.81
N ARG A 556 -9.59 -20.76 4.96
CA ARG A 556 -10.20 -19.54 5.46
C ARG A 556 -9.22 -18.90 6.43
N LEU A 557 -9.05 -17.60 6.28
CA LEU A 557 -8.63 -16.82 7.42
C LEU A 557 -9.82 -16.83 8.39
N ARG A 558 -9.84 -17.85 9.25
CA ARG A 558 -10.70 -18.01 10.43
C ARG A 558 -10.96 -16.63 11.05
N PRO A 559 -12.23 -16.34 11.34
CA PRO A 559 -12.72 -14.99 11.60
C PRO A 559 -12.38 -14.46 12.99
#